data_AF-A0A848VQN0-F1
#
_entry.id   AF-A0A848VQN0-F1
#
_cell.length_a   1.000
_cell.length_b   1.000
_cell.length_c   1.000
_cell.angle_alpha   90.00
_cell.angle_beta   90.00
_cell.angle_gamma   90.00
#
_symmetry.space_group_name_H-M   'P 1'
#
loop_
_entity.id
_entity.type
_entity.pdbx_description
1 polymer ?
#
loop_
_entity_poly.entity_id
_entity_poly.type
_entity_poly.pdbx_seq_one_letter_code
_entity_poly.pdbx_strand_id
1 'polypeptide(L)'
;MRSAFFALILSGCLVQTGMAQSSGFAFLGIGPDAAGMALGDAGVASAEGPYAGERNPAGLAIDTADRFGLTHHQWIADVQSYGLAGR
;
A
#
# COMPACT_ATOMS: atom_id res chain seq x y z
N MET A 1 -40.75 6.76 -3.18
CA MET A 1 -40.19 5.75 -4.09
C MET A 1 -38.76 6.05 -4.55
N ARG A 2 -38.40 7.29 -4.94
CA ARG A 2 -37.03 7.66 -5.36
C ARG A 2 -35.95 7.52 -4.26
N SER A 3 -36.27 7.86 -3.02
CA SER A 3 -35.34 7.75 -1.88
C SER A 3 -35.01 6.29 -1.50
N ALA A 4 -35.98 5.38 -1.60
CA ALA A 4 -35.75 3.96 -1.34
C ALA A 4 -34.82 3.32 -2.40
N PHE A 5 -34.95 3.75 -3.66
CA PHE A 5 -34.08 3.32 -4.74
C PHE A 5 -32.64 3.81 -4.57
N PHE A 6 -32.47 5.05 -4.10
CA PHE A 6 -31.15 5.60 -3.78
C PHE A 6 -30.49 4.87 -2.59
N ALA A 7 -31.25 4.56 -1.54
CA ALA A 7 -30.77 3.78 -0.41
C ALA A 7 -30.37 2.35 -0.81
N LEU A 8 -31.14 1.71 -1.71
CA LEU A 8 -30.84 0.38 -2.25
C LEU A 8 -29.53 0.37 -3.04
N ILE A 9 -29.30 1.39 -3.88
CA ILE A 9 -28.05 1.53 -4.64
C ILE A 9 -26.86 1.76 -3.69
N LEU A 10 -27.02 2.62 -2.69
CA LEU A 10 -25.96 2.92 -1.72
C LEU A 10 -25.59 1.68 -0.88
N SER A 11 -26.58 0.86 -0.49
CA SER A 11 -26.34 -0.42 0.20
C SER A 11 -25.71 -1.48 -0.72
N GLY A 12 -26.01 -1.47 -2.02
CA GLY A 12 -25.42 -2.40 -3.00
C GLY A 12 -23.92 -2.16 -3.27
N CYS A 13 -23.47 -0.90 -3.22
CA CYS A 13 -22.05 -0.56 -3.40
C CYS A 13 -21.16 -0.98 -2.22
N LEU A 14 -21.72 -1.23 -1.03
CA LEU A 14 -20.95 -1.59 0.17
C LEU A 14 -20.57 -3.08 0.21
N VAL A 15 -21.11 -3.91 -0.68
CA VAL A 15 -20.84 -5.35 -0.72
C VAL A 15 -19.87 -5.69 -1.86
N GLN A 16 -18.69 -5.08 -1.83
CA GLN A 16 -17.53 -5.66 -2.50
C GLN A 16 -16.77 -6.47 -1.45
N THR A 17 -17.02 -7.77 -1.40
CA THR A 17 -16.08 -8.69 -0.75
C THR A 17 -14.82 -8.68 -1.61
N GLY A 18 -13.86 -7.84 -1.23
CA GLY A 18 -12.54 -7.82 -1.86
C GLY A 18 -11.93 -9.19 -1.68
N MET A 19 -11.88 -9.98 -2.75
CA MET A 19 -11.02 -11.17 -2.75
C MET A 19 -9.61 -10.67 -2.50
N ALA A 20 -9.01 -11.05 -1.37
CA ALA A 20 -7.62 -10.74 -1.08
C ALA A 20 -6.79 -11.35 -2.22
N GLN A 21 -6.31 -10.49 -3.12
CA GLN A 21 -5.45 -10.87 -4.22
C GLN A 21 -4.12 -11.28 -3.60
N SER A 22 -3.89 -12.59 -3.47
CA SER A 22 -2.63 -13.13 -2.98
C SER A 22 -1.58 -13.01 -4.08
N SER A 23 -0.81 -11.93 -4.06
CA SER A 23 0.40 -11.81 -4.86
C SER A 23 1.52 -12.64 -4.23
N GLY A 24 2.23 -13.43 -5.03
CA GLY A 24 3.45 -14.12 -4.59
C GLY A 24 4.57 -13.18 -4.13
N PHE A 25 4.45 -11.89 -4.47
CA PHE A 25 5.38 -10.83 -4.09
C PHE A 25 4.71 -9.79 -3.16
N ALA A 26 3.84 -10.22 -2.25
CA ALA A 26 3.15 -9.31 -1.31
C ALA A 26 4.10 -8.40 -0.50
N PHE A 27 5.34 -8.82 -0.28
CA PHE A 27 6.36 -8.02 0.40
C PHE A 27 6.76 -6.74 -0.37
N LEU A 28 6.54 -6.67 -1.69
CA LEU A 28 6.76 -5.45 -2.48
C LEU A 28 5.79 -4.33 -2.10
N GLY A 29 4.64 -4.67 -1.51
CA GLY A 29 3.69 -3.66 -1.00
C GLY A 29 4.16 -2.98 0.28
N ILE A 30 5.24 -3.43 0.92
CA ILE A 30 5.86 -2.75 2.05
C ILE A 30 7.11 -2.03 1.53
N GLY A 31 6.95 -0.74 1.26
CA GLY A 31 8.01 0.10 0.73
C GLY A 31 9.13 0.36 1.75
N PRO A 32 10.37 0.63 1.26
CA PRO A 32 11.52 0.95 2.10
C PRO A 32 11.47 2.35 2.75
N ASP A 33 10.57 3.22 2.28
CA ASP A 33 10.49 4.61 2.69
C ASP A 33 9.77 4.79 4.03
N ALA A 34 10.50 5.21 5.06
CA ALA A 34 9.93 5.50 6.37
C ALA A 34 8.94 6.67 6.34
N ALA A 35 9.16 7.69 5.49
CA ALA A 35 8.29 8.85 5.39
C ALA A 35 6.96 8.49 4.73
N GLY A 36 7.02 7.79 3.59
CA GLY A 36 5.86 7.22 2.91
C GLY A 36 5.06 6.28 3.81
N MET A 37 5.72 5.39 4.56
CA MET A 37 5.04 4.52 5.52
C MET A 37 4.36 5.30 6.66
N ALA A 38 4.99 6.36 7.19
CA ALA A 38 4.40 7.21 8.22
C ALA A 38 3.14 7.95 7.73
N LEU A 39 3.03 8.17 6.42
CA LEU A 39 1.84 8.71 5.75
C LEU A 39 0.80 7.64 5.39
N GLY A 40 0.97 6.40 5.85
CA GLY A 40 0.06 5.30 5.54
C GLY A 40 0.24 4.75 4.12
N ASP A 41 1.47 4.74 3.61
CA ASP A 41 1.84 4.35 2.25
C ASP A 41 1.24 5.24 1.14
N ALA A 42 0.77 6.44 1.51
CA ALA A 42 0.20 7.43 0.60
C ALA A 42 1.29 8.29 -0.06
N GLY A 43 2.17 7.68 -0.86
CA GLY A 43 3.39 8.34 -1.36
C GLY A 43 3.44 8.69 -2.85
N VAL A 44 2.43 8.36 -3.67
CA VAL A 44 2.56 8.43 -5.15
C VAL A 44 2.89 9.83 -5.68
N ALA A 45 2.24 10.86 -5.14
CA ALA A 45 2.43 12.25 -5.57
C ALA A 45 3.57 12.97 -4.84
N SER A 46 4.00 12.45 -3.70
CA SER A 46 5.02 13.06 -2.83
C SER A 46 6.32 12.24 -2.75
N ALA A 47 6.48 11.23 -3.62
CA ALA A 47 7.66 10.39 -3.65
C ALA A 47 8.88 11.24 -4.05
N GLU A 48 9.85 11.32 -3.16
CA GLU A 48 11.11 12.04 -3.36
C GLU A 48 12.25 11.29 -2.67
N GLY A 49 13.50 11.66 -2.97
CA GLY A 49 14.65 11.05 -2.33
C GLY A 49 15.00 9.64 -2.83
N PRO A 50 15.89 8.93 -2.11
CA PRO A 50 16.49 7.67 -2.57
C PRO A 50 15.49 6.51 -2.67
N TYR A 51 14.31 6.62 -2.06
CA TYR A 51 13.28 5.57 -2.07
C TYR A 51 12.16 5.80 -3.08
N ALA A 52 12.15 6.94 -3.80
CA ALA A 52 11.08 7.28 -4.73
C ALA A 52 10.88 6.22 -5.83
N GLY A 53 11.91 5.45 -6.17
CA GLY A 53 11.85 4.37 -7.15
C GLY A 53 10.83 3.26 -6.84
N GLU A 54 10.47 3.03 -5.57
CA GLU A 54 9.47 2.02 -5.20
C GLU A 54 8.04 2.50 -5.50
N ARG A 55 7.72 3.76 -5.19
CA ARG A 55 6.35 4.28 -5.31
C ARG A 55 6.08 5.02 -6.61
N ASN A 56 6.99 5.89 -7.03
CA ASN A 56 6.93 6.67 -8.25
C ASN A 56 8.34 7.12 -8.71
N PRO A 57 8.95 6.42 -9.68
CA PRO A 57 10.32 6.71 -10.11
C PRO A 57 10.49 8.09 -10.76
N ALA A 58 9.40 8.75 -11.20
CA ALA A 58 9.48 10.12 -11.70
C ALA A 58 9.96 11.11 -10.64
N GLY A 59 9.75 10.81 -9.34
CA GLY A 59 10.28 11.60 -8.22
C GLY A 59 11.80 11.68 -8.19
N LEU A 60 12.51 10.67 -8.71
CA LEU A 60 13.97 10.69 -8.79
C LEU A 60 14.50 11.78 -9.73
N ALA A 61 13.71 12.21 -10.71
CA ALA A 61 14.10 13.28 -11.63
C ALA A 61 14.00 14.68 -11.00
N ILE A 62 13.28 14.80 -9.88
CA ILE A 62 13.11 16.06 -9.14
C ILE A 62 14.20 16.23 -8.09
N ASP A 63 14.85 15.14 -7.68
CA ASP A 63 15.92 15.19 -6.69
C ASP A 63 17.14 15.92 -7.27
N THR A 64 17.64 16.92 -6.53
CA THR A 64 18.72 17.81 -6.99
C THR A 64 20.09 17.39 -6.45
N ALA A 65 20.15 16.37 -5.61
CA ALA A 65 21.37 15.91 -4.96
C ALA A 65 21.54 14.40 -5.08
N ASP A 66 22.79 13.94 -5.05
CA ASP A 66 23.09 12.52 -4.91
C ASP A 66 22.75 12.07 -3.49
N ARG A 67 21.78 11.15 -3.36
CA ARG A 67 21.32 10.65 -2.07
C ARG A 67 21.38 9.13 -2.04
N PHE A 68 21.81 8.60 -0.90
CA PHE A 68 21.80 7.18 -0.61
C PHE A 68 20.94 6.93 0.64
N GLY A 69 20.14 5.85 0.62
CA GLY A 69 19.25 5.50 1.71
C GLY A 69 19.45 4.05 2.14
N LEU A 70 19.48 3.82 3.46
CA LEU A 70 19.44 2.50 4.08
C LEU A 70 18.29 2.46 5.09
N THR A 71 17.45 1.43 4.97
CA THR A 71 16.28 1.23 5.84
C THR A 71 16.31 -0.18 6.43
N HIS A 72 15.65 -0.36 7.57
CA HIS A 72 15.43 -1.65 8.19
C HIS A 72 14.01 -1.72 8.75
N HIS A 73 13.25 -2.72 8.33
CA HIS A 73 11.88 -2.94 8.81
C HIS A 73 11.88 -4.07 9.84
N GLN A 74 11.50 -3.74 11.07
CA GLN A 74 11.23 -4.74 12.08
C GLN A 74 9.74 -5.08 12.08
N TRP A 75 9.43 -6.33 11.77
CA TRP A 75 8.08 -6.87 11.87
C TRP A 75 7.85 -7.43 13.26
N ILE A 76 6.83 -6.91 13.94
CA ILE A 76 6.34 -7.46 15.20
C ILE A 76 4.98 -8.08 14.89
N ALA A 77 4.99 -9.36 14.52
CA ALA A 77 3.78 -10.11 14.20
C ALA A 77 3.30 -10.89 15.43
N ASP A 78 2.00 -10.85 15.71
CA ASP A 78 1.34 -11.80 16.61
C ASP A 78 0.77 -12.96 15.76
N VAL A 79 1.31 -14.16 15.98
CA VAL A 79 1.00 -15.48 15.39
C VAL A 79 1.20 -15.69 13.87
N GLN A 80 2.05 -16.68 13.57
CA GLN A 80 2.24 -17.31 12.27
C GLN A 80 0.94 -17.94 11.74
N SER A 81 0.36 -17.40 10.67
CA SER A 81 -0.51 -18.21 9.82
C SER A 81 -0.46 -17.77 8.36
N TYR A 82 0.75 -17.76 7.77
CA TYR A 82 0.89 -17.60 6.32
C TYR A 82 0.68 -18.91 5.53
N GLY A 83 0.39 -20.04 6.20
CA GLY A 83 0.38 -21.37 5.54
C GLY A 83 -0.67 -22.39 5.98
N LEU A 84 -1.63 -22.05 6.85
CA LEU A 84 -2.61 -23.03 7.39
C LEU A 84 -3.99 -23.02 6.69
N ALA A 85 -4.22 -22.15 5.70
CA ALA A 85 -5.49 -22.08 4.97
C ALA A 85 -5.51 -22.87 3.64
N GLY A 86 -4.61 -23.85 3.49
CA GLY A 86 -4.43 -24.64 2.25
C GLY A 86 -4.41 -26.15 2.44
N ARG A 87 -4.97 -26.68 3.54
CA ARG A 87 -5.17 -28.12 3.75
C ARG A 87 -6.63 -28.43 4.08
#